data_AF-A0A3P7JAG5-F1
#
_entry.id   AF-A0A3P7JAG5-F1
#
_cell.length_a   1.000
_cell.length_b   1.000
_cell.length_c   1.000
_cell.angle_alpha   90.00
_cell.angle_beta   90.00
_cell.angle_gamma   90.00
#
_symmetry.space_group_name_H-M   'P 1'
#
loop_
_entity.id
_entity.type
_entity.pdbx_description
1 polymer ?
#
loop_
_entity_poly.entity_id
_entity_poly.type
_entity_poly.pdbx_seq_one_letter_code
_entity_poly.pdbx_strand_id
1 'polypeptide(L)'
;MPQKKFREVLPPEEAGWAFNHIEKKKGLYKPRHTVEEQIAYMKSKAYYDAYKGMPIYRWYKRNFKGQSILQPPPRLFCIDKHGRFNVNNACPVCRDEYLFFDYRNPVLIEQFLSDGTHHPIDILKSGLCREQYAMLKAQLLAAKEHGTITFGLDFRNFDFREWYKDWTEPPMPHVERAGIRLQDIHPDPLVSFPVFKRDYNNDWDQWWLRHDKFAKKAK
;
A
#
# COMPACT_ATOMS: atom_id res chain seq x y z
N MET A 1 10.84 -12.47 -39.56
CA MET A 1 10.66 -12.14 -38.12
C MET A 1 11.28 -13.26 -37.31
N PRO A 2 12.14 -12.98 -36.31
CA PRO A 2 12.71 -14.05 -35.49
C PRO A 2 11.58 -14.70 -34.71
N GLN A 3 11.31 -15.99 -34.99
CA GLN A 3 10.38 -16.79 -34.21
C GLN A 3 10.90 -16.78 -32.77
N LYS A 4 10.15 -16.15 -31.86
CA LYS A 4 10.43 -16.26 -30.43
C LYS A 4 10.28 -17.73 -30.09
N LYS A 5 11.40 -18.43 -29.87
CA LYS A 5 11.38 -19.78 -29.31
C LYS A 5 10.65 -19.69 -27.98
N PHE A 6 9.42 -20.18 -27.92
CA PHE A 6 8.73 -20.37 -26.65
C PHE A 6 9.60 -21.35 -25.87
N ARG A 7 10.16 -20.89 -24.75
CA ARG A 7 10.87 -21.79 -23.86
C ARG A 7 9.86 -22.81 -23.36
N GLU A 8 10.11 -24.07 -23.64
CA GLU A 8 9.31 -25.17 -23.12
C GLU A 8 9.26 -25.06 -21.60
N VAL A 9 8.04 -25.02 -21.06
CA VAL A 9 7.80 -24.94 -19.62
C VAL A 9 7.86 -26.36 -19.10
N LEU A 10 8.98 -26.71 -18.48
CA LEU A 10 9.16 -28.02 -17.86
C LEU A 10 8.08 -28.27 -16.79
N PRO A 11 7.53 -29.50 -16.70
CA PRO A 11 6.58 -29.86 -15.66
C PRO A 11 7.21 -29.75 -14.26
N PRO A 12 6.39 -29.59 -13.20
CA PRO A 12 6.87 -29.40 -11.83
C PRO A 12 7.67 -30.60 -11.30
N GLU A 13 7.40 -31.81 -11.80
CA GLU A 13 8.13 -33.04 -11.44
C GLU A 13 9.60 -32.98 -11.86
N GLU A 14 9.90 -32.36 -13.01
CA GLU A 14 11.25 -32.21 -13.53
C GLU A 14 11.95 -30.94 -13.00
N ALA A 15 11.19 -29.86 -12.80
CA ALA A 15 11.73 -28.58 -12.37
C ALA A 15 11.99 -28.49 -10.86
N GLY A 16 11.23 -29.23 -10.04
CA GLY A 16 11.32 -29.24 -8.59
C GLY A 16 10.60 -28.08 -7.88
N TRP A 17 10.50 -28.20 -6.56
CA TRP A 17 9.80 -27.27 -5.67
C TRP A 17 10.74 -26.32 -4.95
N ALA A 18 10.33 -25.06 -4.81
CA ALA A 18 11.13 -23.96 -4.28
C ALA A 18 10.98 -23.79 -2.76
N PHE A 19 11.41 -24.80 -2.00
CA PHE A 19 11.34 -24.76 -0.54
C PHE A 19 12.23 -23.65 0.06
N ASN A 20 11.95 -23.25 1.30
CA ASN A 20 12.69 -22.17 1.96
C ASN A 20 14.20 -22.44 2.17
N HIS A 21 14.61 -23.70 2.27
CA HIS A 21 16.03 -24.07 2.39
C HIS A 21 16.80 -23.95 1.06
N ILE A 22 16.12 -23.75 -0.07
CA ILE A 22 16.76 -23.66 -1.39
C ILE A 22 17.12 -22.21 -1.69
N GLU A 23 18.42 -21.96 -1.92
CA GLU A 23 18.94 -20.60 -2.17
C GLU A 23 18.49 -20.02 -3.53
N LYS A 24 18.48 -20.84 -4.59
CA LYS A 24 18.15 -20.40 -5.95
C LYS A 24 16.78 -20.90 -6.35
N LYS A 25 15.78 -20.01 -6.31
CA LYS A 25 14.38 -20.36 -6.59
C LYS A 25 13.96 -20.21 -8.06
N LYS A 26 14.74 -19.51 -8.90
CA LYS A 26 14.36 -19.27 -10.31
C LYS A 26 14.26 -20.59 -11.08
N GLY A 27 13.15 -20.78 -11.76
CA GLY A 27 12.86 -21.97 -12.55
C GLY A 27 12.09 -23.05 -11.78
N LEU A 28 12.07 -23.00 -10.44
CA LEU A 28 11.34 -23.93 -9.58
C LEU A 28 9.90 -23.46 -9.35
N TYR A 29 9.07 -24.35 -8.85
CA TYR A 29 7.66 -24.09 -8.54
C TYR A 29 7.43 -23.74 -7.07
N LYS A 30 6.59 -22.74 -6.78
CA LYS A 30 6.18 -22.43 -5.41
C LYS A 30 5.24 -23.53 -4.89
N PRO A 31 5.56 -24.21 -3.76
CA PRO A 31 4.65 -25.19 -3.17
C PRO A 31 3.36 -24.50 -2.70
N ARG A 32 2.24 -25.23 -2.76
CA ARG A 32 0.93 -24.73 -2.34
C ARG A 32 0.64 -25.21 -0.92
N HIS A 33 0.37 -24.27 -0.03
CA HIS A 33 0.07 -24.52 1.37
C HIS A 33 -1.38 -24.17 1.69
N THR A 34 -1.90 -24.76 2.78
CA THR A 34 -3.23 -24.43 3.29
C THR A 34 -3.18 -23.19 4.20
N VAL A 35 -4.35 -22.58 4.46
CA VAL A 35 -4.46 -21.42 5.37
C VAL A 35 -4.08 -21.81 6.80
N GLU A 36 -4.43 -23.02 7.23
CA GLU A 36 -4.11 -23.54 8.56
C GLU A 36 -2.59 -23.67 8.76
N GLU A 37 -1.89 -24.23 7.76
CA GLU A 37 -0.43 -24.30 7.74
C GLU A 37 0.21 -22.91 7.80
N GLN A 38 -0.34 -21.94 7.06
CA GLN A 38 0.15 -20.57 7.09
C GLN A 38 0.01 -19.96 8.49
N ILE A 39 -1.15 -20.09 9.14
CA ILE A 39 -1.39 -19.56 10.49
C ILE A 39 -0.47 -20.25 11.50
N ALA A 40 -0.27 -21.57 11.38
CA ALA A 40 0.66 -22.32 12.20
C ALA A 40 2.11 -21.83 12.01
N TYR A 41 2.51 -21.57 10.76
CA TYR A 41 3.84 -21.03 10.44
C TYR A 41 4.04 -19.63 11.04
N MET A 42 3.09 -18.72 10.93
CA MET A 42 3.21 -17.37 11.51
C MET A 42 3.33 -17.38 13.04
N LYS A 43 2.78 -18.41 13.71
CA LYS A 43 2.92 -18.63 15.15
C LYS A 43 4.20 -19.39 15.54
N SER A 44 4.91 -19.94 14.56
CA SER A 44 6.09 -20.77 14.79
C SER A 44 7.32 -19.95 15.18
N LYS A 45 8.28 -20.62 15.84
CA LYS A 45 9.60 -20.03 16.16
C LYS A 45 10.37 -19.65 14.90
N ALA A 46 10.26 -20.46 13.84
CA ALA A 46 10.95 -20.20 12.57
C ALA A 46 10.56 -18.85 11.95
N TYR A 47 9.27 -18.49 12.00
CA TYR A 47 8.80 -17.19 11.54
C TYR A 47 9.34 -16.03 12.40
N TYR A 48 9.29 -16.20 13.73
CA TYR A 48 9.83 -15.22 14.66
C TYR A 48 11.33 -14.99 14.46
N ASP A 49 12.11 -16.05 14.29
CA ASP A 49 13.56 -15.97 14.07
C ASP A 49 13.90 -15.30 12.73
N ALA A 50 13.10 -15.56 11.68
CA ALA A 50 13.28 -14.98 10.36
C ALA A 50 12.98 -13.48 10.31
N TYR A 51 11.90 -13.03 10.97
CA TYR A 51 11.40 -11.65 10.84
C TYR A 51 11.63 -10.77 12.08
N LYS A 52 11.96 -11.36 13.22
CA LYS A 52 12.28 -10.68 14.49
C LYS A 52 11.21 -9.69 14.95
N GLY A 53 9.94 -10.04 14.77
CA GLY A 53 8.80 -9.20 15.13
C GLY A 53 8.59 -7.95 14.26
N MET A 54 9.40 -7.74 13.22
CA MET A 54 9.20 -6.67 12.23
C MET A 54 8.31 -7.15 11.08
N PRO A 55 7.62 -6.23 10.38
CA PRO A 55 6.79 -6.60 9.24
C PRO A 55 7.64 -7.17 8.10
N ILE A 56 7.08 -8.14 7.38
CA ILE A 56 7.80 -8.97 6.40
C ILE A 56 8.51 -8.14 5.31
N TYR A 57 7.89 -7.06 4.85
CA TYR A 57 8.44 -6.22 3.79
C TYR A 57 9.68 -5.43 4.20
N ARG A 58 9.92 -5.24 5.51
CA ARG A 58 11.07 -4.48 6.03
C ARG A 58 12.41 -5.12 5.66
N TRP A 59 12.42 -6.45 5.58
CA TRP A 59 13.58 -7.29 5.26
C TRP A 59 13.79 -7.51 3.76
N TYR A 60 13.15 -6.70 2.93
CA TYR A 60 13.24 -6.81 1.48
C TYR A 60 13.71 -5.49 0.87
N LYS A 61 14.66 -5.59 -0.05
CA LYS A 61 15.15 -4.46 -0.82
C LYS A 61 15.16 -4.83 -2.31
N ARG A 62 14.59 -3.93 -3.11
CA ARG A 62 14.57 -4.07 -4.57
C ARG A 62 15.93 -3.69 -5.14
N ASN A 63 16.35 -4.44 -6.15
CA ASN A 63 17.49 -4.08 -6.99
C ASN A 63 16.96 -3.25 -8.17
N PHE A 64 17.37 -1.99 -8.25
CA PHE A 64 17.06 -1.06 -9.34
C PHE A 64 18.24 -0.11 -9.52
N LYS A 65 18.36 0.50 -10.69
CA LYS A 65 19.44 1.45 -10.99
C LYS A 65 19.05 2.85 -10.52
N GLY A 66 19.98 3.56 -9.89
CA GLY A 66 19.82 4.97 -9.51
C GLY A 66 19.33 5.19 -8.08
N GLN A 67 18.86 6.40 -7.82
CA GLN A 67 18.37 6.84 -6.50
C GLN A 67 16.99 6.23 -6.18
N SER A 68 16.70 6.03 -4.89
CA SER A 68 15.44 5.42 -4.44
C SER A 68 14.19 6.23 -4.79
N ILE A 69 14.32 7.55 -4.90
CA ILE A 69 13.20 8.45 -5.21
C ILE A 69 12.73 8.27 -6.67
N LEU A 70 13.66 7.91 -7.57
CA LEU A 70 13.41 7.71 -9.00
C LEU A 70 13.21 6.23 -9.35
N GLN A 71 12.73 5.44 -8.41
CA GLN A 71 12.49 4.02 -8.61
C GLN A 71 11.45 3.78 -9.70
N PRO A 72 11.74 2.90 -10.68
CA PRO A 72 10.71 2.47 -11.62
C PRO A 72 9.64 1.65 -10.88
N PRO A 73 8.41 1.64 -11.41
CA PRO A 73 7.33 0.89 -10.81
C PRO A 73 7.69 -0.61 -10.74
N PRO A 74 7.17 -1.36 -9.75
CA PRO A 74 7.50 -2.77 -9.59
C PRO A 74 7.13 -3.60 -10.82
N ARG A 75 7.79 -4.75 -10.95
CA ARG A 75 7.45 -5.78 -11.94
C ARG A 75 6.00 -6.23 -11.82
N LEU A 76 5.46 -6.75 -12.92
CA LEU A 76 4.07 -7.20 -12.97
C LEU A 76 3.85 -8.41 -12.05
N PHE A 77 4.62 -9.48 -12.23
CA PHE A 77 4.54 -10.72 -11.45
C PHE A 77 5.93 -11.26 -11.11
N CYS A 78 6.05 -11.98 -9.99
CA CYS A 78 7.27 -12.75 -9.64
C CYS A 78 7.19 -14.21 -10.07
N ILE A 79 5.96 -14.73 -10.02
CA ILE A 79 5.60 -16.12 -10.24
C ILE A 79 4.69 -16.14 -11.47
N ASP A 80 4.88 -17.11 -12.36
CA ASP A 80 3.99 -17.31 -13.50
C ASP A 80 2.63 -17.84 -13.06
N LYS A 81 1.66 -17.80 -13.99
CA LYS A 81 0.32 -18.41 -13.81
C LYS A 81 0.39 -19.89 -13.40
N HIS A 82 1.45 -20.60 -13.80
CA HIS A 82 1.66 -22.00 -13.46
C HIS A 82 2.33 -22.23 -12.09
N GLY A 83 2.74 -21.17 -11.38
CA GLY A 83 3.44 -21.27 -10.09
C GLY A 83 4.96 -21.28 -10.17
N ARG A 84 5.54 -21.06 -11.36
CA ARG A 84 7.00 -21.07 -11.59
C ARG A 84 7.65 -19.72 -11.27
N PHE A 85 8.79 -19.72 -10.59
CA PHE A 85 9.56 -18.50 -10.32
C PHE A 85 10.34 -18.02 -11.55
N ASN A 86 10.06 -16.80 -12.00
CA ASN A 86 10.83 -16.16 -13.08
C ASN A 86 12.11 -15.47 -12.62
N VAL A 87 12.22 -15.26 -11.31
CA VAL A 87 13.10 -14.28 -10.68
C VAL A 87 13.79 -14.92 -9.48
N ASN A 88 15.04 -14.53 -9.25
CA ASN A 88 15.77 -14.95 -8.05
C ASN A 88 15.38 -14.10 -6.83
N ASN A 89 15.35 -12.78 -6.99
CA ASN A 89 14.94 -11.86 -5.92
C ASN A 89 13.42 -11.64 -5.98
N ALA A 90 12.62 -12.58 -5.47
CA ALA A 90 11.16 -12.52 -5.45
C ALA A 90 10.63 -11.53 -4.38
N CYS A 91 9.36 -11.11 -4.49
CA CYS A 91 8.75 -10.18 -3.53
C CYS A 91 8.72 -10.75 -2.09
N PRO A 92 8.53 -9.94 -1.03
CA PRO A 92 8.59 -10.42 0.35
C PRO A 92 7.64 -11.59 0.65
N VAL A 93 6.47 -11.59 0.03
CA VAL A 93 5.44 -12.67 0.14
C VAL A 93 5.73 -13.82 -0.82
N CYS A 94 6.26 -13.51 -2.01
CA CYS A 94 6.54 -14.49 -3.04
C CYS A 94 7.75 -15.38 -2.68
N ARG A 95 8.74 -14.83 -1.96
CA ARG A 95 9.98 -15.53 -1.62
C ARG A 95 9.77 -16.62 -0.58
N ASP A 96 8.84 -16.42 0.35
CA ASP A 96 8.50 -17.39 1.38
C ASP A 96 7.38 -18.28 0.85
N GLU A 97 7.47 -19.57 1.14
CA GLU A 97 6.53 -20.58 0.66
C GLU A 97 5.17 -20.50 1.36
N TYR A 98 5.15 -20.31 2.68
CA TYR A 98 3.93 -20.31 3.50
C TYR A 98 3.13 -19.00 3.40
N LEU A 99 3.73 -17.94 2.86
CA LEU A 99 3.10 -16.63 2.80
C LEU A 99 2.31 -16.43 1.51
N PHE A 100 1.02 -16.13 1.65
CA PHE A 100 0.08 -15.75 0.59
C PHE A 100 -1.07 -14.94 1.22
N PHE A 101 -1.72 -14.07 0.46
CA PHE A 101 -2.83 -13.26 0.98
C PHE A 101 -4.15 -14.05 0.96
N ASP A 102 -4.82 -14.10 2.11
CA ASP A 102 -6.15 -14.67 2.29
C ASP A 102 -6.89 -13.86 3.37
N TYR A 103 -8.17 -13.56 3.15
CA TYR A 103 -9.01 -12.81 4.10
C TYR A 103 -9.18 -13.50 5.46
N ARG A 104 -8.99 -14.82 5.53
CA ARG A 104 -9.09 -15.61 6.77
C ARG A 104 -7.91 -15.36 7.71
N ASN A 105 -6.80 -14.85 7.20
CA ASN A 105 -5.61 -14.51 7.98
C ASN A 105 -5.37 -12.99 7.95
N PRO A 106 -6.08 -12.22 8.79
CA PRO A 106 -5.96 -10.76 8.81
C PRO A 106 -4.57 -10.30 9.27
N VAL A 107 -3.89 -11.10 10.11
CA VAL A 107 -2.57 -10.76 10.69
C VAL A 107 -1.54 -10.46 9.61
N LEU A 108 -1.55 -11.20 8.49
CA LEU A 108 -0.64 -10.93 7.38
C LEU A 108 -1.03 -9.66 6.61
N ILE A 109 -2.33 -9.42 6.42
CA ILE A 109 -2.86 -8.25 5.69
C ILE A 109 -2.57 -6.96 6.48
N GLU A 110 -2.78 -6.99 7.79
CA GLU A 110 -2.55 -5.87 8.71
C GLU A 110 -1.11 -5.37 8.65
N GLN A 111 -0.13 -6.25 8.46
CA GLN A 111 1.26 -5.84 8.27
C GLN A 111 1.47 -4.95 7.05
N PHE A 112 0.60 -4.99 6.04
CA PHE A 112 0.70 -4.17 4.83
C PHE A 112 -0.23 -2.94 4.87
N LEU A 113 -0.87 -2.65 6.00
CA LEU A 113 -1.63 -1.42 6.19
C LEU A 113 -0.74 -0.29 6.70
N SER A 114 -1.09 0.95 6.37
CA SER A 114 -0.49 2.10 7.05
C SER A 114 -1.03 2.22 8.47
N ASP A 115 -0.14 2.53 9.40
CA ASP A 115 -0.44 2.63 10.83
C ASP A 115 -1.70 3.48 11.10
N GLY A 116 -2.65 2.92 11.86
CA GLY A 116 -3.90 3.59 12.23
C GLY A 116 -4.91 3.79 11.08
N THR A 117 -4.65 3.25 9.89
CA THR A 117 -5.53 3.40 8.72
C THR A 117 -5.88 2.05 8.11
N HIS A 118 -7.01 2.00 7.39
CA HIS A 118 -7.43 0.83 6.64
C HIS A 118 -6.89 0.81 5.19
N HIS A 119 -5.93 1.67 4.89
CA HIS A 119 -5.34 1.84 3.57
C HIS A 119 -4.08 0.99 3.45
N PRO A 120 -3.88 0.27 2.32
CA PRO A 120 -2.64 -0.45 2.09
C PRO A 120 -1.49 0.55 1.87
N ILE A 121 -0.30 0.21 2.35
CA ILE A 121 0.91 0.98 2.09
C ILE A 121 1.23 1.04 0.60
N ASP A 122 1.90 2.11 0.17
CA ASP A 122 2.33 2.27 -1.22
C ASP A 122 3.09 1.06 -1.77
N ILE A 123 2.87 0.76 -3.05
CA ILE A 123 3.46 -0.42 -3.70
C ILE A 123 5.01 -0.40 -3.69
N LEU A 124 5.61 0.80 -3.75
CA LEU A 124 7.06 0.96 -3.66
C LEU A 124 7.58 0.67 -2.25
N LYS A 125 6.82 1.07 -1.22
CA LYS A 125 7.14 0.85 0.19
C LYS A 125 6.94 -0.62 0.60
N SER A 126 5.89 -1.27 0.12
CA SER A 126 5.63 -2.71 0.36
C SER A 126 6.60 -3.63 -0.36
N GLY A 127 7.20 -3.20 -1.49
CA GLY A 127 8.10 -4.04 -2.28
C GLY A 127 7.42 -5.23 -2.98
N LEU A 128 6.09 -5.25 -3.02
CA LEU A 128 5.29 -6.28 -3.69
C LEU A 128 5.39 -6.17 -5.23
N CYS A 129 5.14 -7.27 -5.94
CA CYS A 129 4.83 -7.18 -7.37
C CYS A 129 3.39 -6.70 -7.57
N ARG A 130 3.07 -6.16 -8.74
CA ARG A 130 1.75 -5.56 -9.00
C ARG A 130 0.61 -6.55 -8.82
N GLU A 131 0.82 -7.80 -9.22
CA GLU A 131 -0.16 -8.88 -9.05
C GLU A 131 -0.45 -9.16 -7.57
N GLN A 132 0.59 -9.31 -6.74
CA GLN A 132 0.41 -9.55 -5.30
C GLN A 132 -0.17 -8.33 -4.58
N TYR A 133 0.13 -7.13 -5.06
CA TYR A 133 -0.50 -5.91 -4.55
C TYR A 133 -1.99 -5.82 -4.93
N ALA A 134 -2.37 -6.25 -6.14
CA ALA A 134 -3.77 -6.38 -6.52
C ALA A 134 -4.48 -7.46 -5.68
N MET A 135 -3.80 -8.59 -5.42
CA MET A 135 -4.30 -9.65 -4.56
C MET A 135 -4.50 -9.17 -3.12
N LEU A 136 -3.56 -8.39 -2.57
CA LEU A 136 -3.69 -7.74 -1.27
C LEU A 136 -4.95 -6.87 -1.22
N LYS A 137 -5.19 -6.03 -2.24
CA LYS A 137 -6.39 -5.18 -2.30
C LYS A 137 -7.69 -6.00 -2.38
N ALA A 138 -7.70 -7.06 -3.17
CA ALA A 138 -8.86 -7.95 -3.30
C ALA A 138 -9.17 -8.66 -1.98
N GLN A 139 -8.14 -9.21 -1.32
CA GLN A 139 -8.30 -9.90 -0.04
C GLN A 139 -8.65 -8.93 1.10
N LEU A 140 -8.15 -7.70 1.06
CA LEU A 140 -8.54 -6.64 1.99
C LEU A 140 -10.01 -6.27 1.81
N LEU A 141 -10.50 -6.17 0.58
CA LEU A 141 -11.93 -5.96 0.30
C LEU A 141 -12.76 -7.12 0.85
N ALA A 142 -12.38 -8.37 0.55
CA ALA A 142 -13.06 -9.55 1.09
C ALA A 142 -13.02 -9.60 2.63
N ALA A 143 -11.89 -9.24 3.25
CA ALA A 143 -11.77 -9.17 4.71
C ALA A 143 -12.70 -8.11 5.32
N LYS A 144 -12.94 -6.99 4.64
CA LYS A 144 -13.91 -5.97 5.06
C LYS A 144 -15.35 -6.47 4.94
N GLU A 145 -15.68 -7.17 3.84
CA GLU A 145 -17.01 -7.75 3.62
C GLU A 145 -17.33 -8.86 4.63
N HIS A 146 -16.35 -9.70 4.97
CA HIS A 146 -16.49 -10.76 5.97
C HIS A 146 -16.35 -10.26 7.42
N GLY A 147 -15.92 -9.02 7.64
CA GLY A 147 -15.69 -8.46 8.98
C GLY A 147 -14.49 -9.06 9.71
N THR A 148 -13.55 -9.68 9.01
CA THR A 148 -12.33 -10.25 9.62
C THR A 148 -11.36 -9.17 10.09
N ILE A 149 -11.41 -7.99 9.47
CA ILE A 149 -10.55 -6.84 9.79
C ILE A 149 -11.38 -5.67 10.29
N THR A 150 -10.86 -4.96 11.30
CA THR A 150 -11.49 -3.74 11.80
C THR A 150 -11.14 -2.56 10.91
N PHE A 151 -12.13 -1.77 10.51
CA PHE A 151 -11.93 -0.55 9.74
C PHE A 151 -12.98 0.50 10.11
N GLY A 152 -12.67 1.76 9.83
CA GLY A 152 -13.61 2.86 9.99
C GLY A 152 -14.67 2.81 8.89
N LEU A 153 -15.94 2.86 9.30
CA LEU A 153 -17.10 2.99 8.41
C LEU A 153 -17.60 4.43 8.48
N ASP A 154 -17.70 5.07 7.32
CA ASP A 154 -18.31 6.38 7.20
C ASP A 154 -19.83 6.24 7.23
N PHE A 155 -20.46 6.87 8.21
CA PHE A 155 -21.91 6.91 8.29
C PHE A 155 -22.44 8.05 7.44
N ARG A 156 -23.48 7.76 6.65
CA ARG A 156 -24.21 8.78 5.90
C ARG A 156 -25.39 9.26 6.75
N ASN A 157 -25.50 10.58 6.91
CA ASN A 157 -26.69 11.20 7.48
C ASN A 157 -27.65 11.49 6.32
N PHE A 158 -28.92 11.08 6.47
CA PHE A 158 -29.97 11.33 5.50
C PHE A 158 -30.99 12.31 6.10
N ASP A 159 -31.43 13.30 5.33
CA ASP A 159 -32.56 14.14 5.71
C ASP A 159 -33.86 13.54 5.13
N PHE A 160 -34.62 12.83 5.98
CA PHE A 160 -35.83 12.13 5.56
C PHE A 160 -36.94 13.06 5.03
N ARG A 161 -36.85 14.37 5.31
CA ARG A 161 -37.81 15.39 4.83
C ARG A 161 -37.80 15.55 3.31
N GLU A 162 -36.68 15.23 2.66
CA GLU A 162 -36.59 15.29 1.20
C GLU A 162 -37.50 14.24 0.52
N TRP A 163 -37.75 13.11 1.18
CA TRP A 163 -38.53 12.00 0.64
C TRP A 163 -39.95 11.93 1.20
N TYR A 164 -40.15 12.34 2.45
CA TYR A 164 -41.42 12.21 3.14
C TYR A 164 -41.96 13.58 3.54
N LYS A 165 -43.00 14.05 2.83
CA LYS A 165 -43.65 15.34 3.09
C LYS A 165 -44.31 15.44 4.47
N ASP A 166 -44.72 14.30 5.01
CA ASP A 166 -45.40 14.21 6.31
C ASP A 166 -44.39 14.10 7.48
N TRP A 167 -43.09 14.05 7.18
CA TRP A 167 -42.04 13.95 8.19
C TRP A 167 -41.81 15.30 8.87
N THR A 168 -42.35 15.45 10.08
CA THR A 168 -42.34 16.71 10.83
C THR A 168 -41.18 16.82 11.83
N GLU A 169 -40.48 15.71 12.11
CA GLU A 169 -39.37 15.73 13.06
C GLU A 169 -38.18 16.56 12.55
N PRO A 170 -37.45 17.26 13.44
CA PRO A 170 -36.20 17.95 13.08
C PRO A 170 -35.16 16.96 12.51
N PRO A 171 -34.32 17.40 11.55
CA PRO A 171 -33.26 16.55 11.05
C PRO A 171 -32.35 16.17 12.21
N MET A 172 -31.89 14.91 12.23
CA MET A 172 -30.95 14.47 13.25
C MET A 172 -29.68 15.32 13.18
N PRO A 173 -29.07 15.67 14.33
CA PRO A 173 -27.80 16.39 14.35
C PRO A 173 -26.76 15.61 13.56
N HIS A 174 -25.86 16.32 12.87
CA HIS A 174 -24.82 15.67 12.09
C HIS A 174 -23.92 14.81 13.01
N VAL A 175 -23.93 13.50 12.78
CA VAL A 175 -23.18 12.52 13.57
C VAL A 175 -21.84 12.23 12.91
N GLU A 176 -20.79 12.97 13.27
CA GLU A 176 -19.40 12.63 12.93
C GLU A 176 -18.83 11.68 13.98
N ARG A 177 -18.82 10.37 13.70
CA ARG A 177 -18.22 9.36 14.61
C ARG A 177 -16.80 8.95 14.27
N ALA A 178 -16.26 9.39 13.12
CA ALA A 178 -15.00 8.87 12.58
C ALA A 178 -14.01 9.95 12.10
N GLY A 179 -14.14 11.19 12.59
CA GLY A 179 -13.18 12.25 12.29
C GLY A 179 -12.80 12.98 13.56
N ILE A 180 -11.50 13.08 13.85
CA ILE A 180 -11.02 14.11 14.76
C ILE A 180 -11.19 15.42 13.98
N ARG A 181 -12.10 16.30 14.41
CA ARG A 181 -12.25 17.58 13.70
C ARG A 181 -11.00 18.39 13.92
N LEU A 182 -10.55 19.12 12.91
CA LEU A 182 -9.41 20.03 13.06
C LEU A 182 -9.68 21.05 14.19
N GLN A 183 -10.94 21.44 14.39
CA GLN A 183 -11.38 22.29 15.50
C GLN A 183 -11.28 21.60 16.87
N ASP A 184 -11.34 20.27 16.95
CA ASP A 184 -11.17 19.54 18.20
C ASP A 184 -9.68 19.45 18.58
N ILE A 185 -8.78 19.41 17.59
CA ILE A 185 -7.31 19.42 17.77
C ILE A 185 -6.81 20.83 18.08
N HIS A 186 -7.39 21.83 17.42
CA HIS A 186 -7.10 23.25 17.59
C HIS A 186 -8.43 23.99 17.85
N PRO A 187 -8.87 24.03 19.11
CA PRO A 187 -10.08 24.76 19.51
C PRO A 187 -9.90 26.28 19.37
N ASP A 188 -8.65 26.73 19.28
CA ASP A 188 -8.33 28.12 19.04
C ASP A 188 -8.80 28.52 17.63
N PRO A 189 -9.50 29.66 17.49
CA PRO A 189 -9.83 30.18 16.16
C PRO A 189 -8.53 30.34 15.38
N LEU A 190 -8.52 29.97 14.10
CA LEU A 190 -7.38 30.16 13.20
C LEU A 190 -6.96 31.63 13.25
N VAL A 191 -5.94 31.92 14.07
CA VAL A 191 -5.37 33.25 14.17
C VAL A 191 -4.68 33.48 12.84
N SER A 192 -5.20 34.40 12.03
CA SER A 192 -4.47 34.87 10.87
C SER A 192 -3.21 35.54 11.40
N PHE A 193 -2.09 34.82 11.42
CA PHE A 193 -0.82 35.44 11.72
C PHE A 193 -0.64 36.58 10.73
N PRO A 194 -0.35 37.81 11.19
CA PRO A 194 0.02 38.86 10.27
C PRO A 194 1.26 38.36 9.54
N VAL A 195 1.07 37.97 8.27
CA VAL A 195 2.18 37.57 7.41
C VAL A 195 3.09 38.78 7.39
N PHE A 196 4.25 38.66 8.03
CA PHE A 196 5.25 39.72 8.00
C PHE A 196 5.65 39.83 6.52
N LYS A 197 5.18 40.90 5.87
CA LYS A 197 5.06 41.08 4.39
C LYS A 197 3.80 40.49 3.76
N ARG A 198 2.62 40.99 4.15
CA ARG A 198 1.54 41.11 3.18
C ARG A 198 2.03 42.13 2.15
N ASP A 199 2.26 41.66 0.94
CA ASP A 199 2.61 42.43 -0.25
C ASP A 199 1.51 43.48 -0.57
N TYR A 200 1.27 44.40 0.36
CA TYR A 200 0.47 45.59 0.10
C TYR A 200 1.26 46.43 -0.91
N ASN A 201 0.67 46.64 -2.10
CA ASN A 201 1.21 47.36 -3.25
C ASN A 201 2.30 46.68 -4.11
N ASN A 202 2.52 45.38 -3.98
CA ASN A 202 3.33 44.68 -5.00
C ASN A 202 2.42 44.15 -6.11
N ASP A 203 2.17 44.98 -7.12
CA ASP A 203 1.70 44.50 -8.42
C ASP A 203 2.78 43.59 -9.01
N TRP A 204 2.48 42.29 -9.07
CA TRP A 204 3.38 41.28 -9.67
C TRP A 204 3.59 41.55 -11.17
N ASP A 205 2.67 42.30 -11.79
CA ASP A 205 2.76 42.79 -13.16
C ASP A 205 3.81 43.90 -13.35
N GLN A 206 4.52 44.37 -12.31
CA GLN A 206 5.57 45.40 -12.45
C GLN A 206 6.98 44.91 -12.04
N TRP A 207 7.18 43.60 -11.98
CA TRP A 207 8.44 42.98 -11.53
C TRP A 207 9.69 43.45 -12.32
N TRP A 208 9.54 43.78 -13.62
CA TRP A 208 10.65 44.25 -14.47
C TRP A 208 11.27 45.57 -13.99
N LEU A 209 10.50 46.48 -13.39
CA LEU A 209 11.02 47.75 -12.86
C LEU A 209 11.98 47.53 -11.69
N ARG A 210 11.72 46.49 -10.87
CA ARG A 210 12.59 46.08 -9.77
C ARG A 210 13.84 45.38 -10.27
N HIS A 211 13.70 44.51 -11.27
CA HIS A 211 14.84 43.87 -11.92
C HIS A 211 15.79 44.88 -12.54
N ASP A 212 15.27 45.89 -13.23
CA ASP A 212 16.08 46.93 -13.86
C ASP A 212 16.79 47.81 -12.83
N LYS A 213 16.11 48.14 -11.72
CA LYS A 213 16.74 48.82 -10.56
C LYS A 213 17.85 47.99 -9.93
N PHE A 214 17.65 46.68 -9.79
CA PHE A 214 18.64 45.77 -9.20
C PHE A 214 19.85 45.59 -10.13
N ALA A 215 19.61 45.42 -11.43
CA ALA A 215 20.65 45.32 -12.45
C ALA A 215 21.48 46.61 -12.58
N LYS A 216 20.84 47.79 -12.47
CA LYS A 216 21.53 49.09 -12.43
C LYS A 216 22.39 49.29 -11.17
N LYS A 217 22.02 48.67 -10.05
CA LYS A 217 22.78 48.73 -8.79
C LYS A 217 23.97 47.77 -8.75
N ALA A 218 23.99 46.79 -9.67
CA ALA A 218 25.04 45.78 -9.81
C ALA A 218 26.10 46.15 -10.87
N LYS A 219 25.96 47.31 -11.53
CA LYS A 219 27.01 47.98 -12.30
C LYS A 219 27.59 49.11 -11.47
#